data_AF-A0A3C1Q2L5-F1
#
_entry.id   AF-A0A3C1Q2L5-F1
#
_cell.length_a   1.000
_cell.length_b   1.000
_cell.length_c   1.000
_cell.angle_alpha   90.00
_cell.angle_beta   90.00
_cell.angle_gamma   90.00
#
_symmetry.space_group_name_H-M   'P 1'
#
loop_
_entity.id
_entity.type
_entity.pdbx_description
1 polymer ?
#
loop_
_entity_poly.entity_id
_entity_poly.type
_entity_poly.pdbx_seq_one_letter_code
_entity_poly.pdbx_strand_id
1 'polypeptide(L)'
;MFADLGLPDVLLSAVLDMGFESPSPIQAKTIPLALEGKDLIGLSQTGSGKTAAFALPTLAAIDAHLAEPQALIVCPTRELAVQVCEEVFRLGCKIKGLRALPVYGGAPIDRQLKGLRKGAHIVVGTPGRLLDHLKRRSFDPRNIKTVILDEADRMLDMGFQEEMEELLAALPKERQTMFFSATMNRRVSRLIDNFGKKPETVEIERKSLTVDAIDQSCYEVRQRSKVEVLSRLFDIDPPRLALVFCNTKRLVDEVTEGLLARGYAADRLHGDMTQQMRERVLARFRESTIEVLIATDVAARGLDVDDIDLVVNYEIPHDPEDYVHRIGRTGRAGRSGRAVSFVFGRDIYRLQTIEKYTRQSIRRERVPSQEQVEGKRADKLFQTIQERLESGKLGDYQSYLDRLLEQGHTATDIANAAFTLLRESTTREGEFIAEDKQKEAFANEKQRSSWRDEKRDRKERPERERKSRLERNNSKGMACLFMNIGKAQHIKPGDIAGMIYRECKVPDGSLGKITIFPKHTLVDVSEAVSGDVIDGLKNAKLRGRSFKVDRDRRG
;
A
#
# COMPACT_ATOMS: atom_id res chain seq x y z
N MET A 1 13.38 35.08 -7.66
CA MET A 1 12.25 35.36 -6.75
C MET A 1 10.94 35.34 -7.53
N PHE A 2 9.77 35.35 -6.88
CA PHE A 2 8.48 35.43 -7.60
C PHE A 2 8.32 36.73 -8.41
N ALA A 3 8.93 37.82 -7.94
CA ALA A 3 8.95 39.11 -8.64
C ALA A 3 9.59 39.03 -10.03
N ASP A 4 10.51 38.09 -10.26
CA ASP A 4 11.24 37.95 -11.52
C ASP A 4 10.45 37.17 -12.59
N LEU A 5 9.26 36.66 -12.25
CA LEU A 5 8.46 35.80 -13.13
C LEU A 5 7.48 36.57 -14.04
N GLY A 6 7.40 37.90 -13.93
CA GLY A 6 6.53 38.73 -14.75
C GLY A 6 5.05 38.69 -14.38
N LEU A 7 4.71 38.30 -13.15
CA LEU A 7 3.33 38.26 -12.67
C LEU A 7 2.78 39.69 -12.42
N PRO A 8 1.49 39.94 -12.67
CA PRO A 8 0.84 41.18 -12.28
C PRO A 8 0.95 41.46 -10.77
N ASP A 9 1.06 42.73 -10.39
CA ASP A 9 1.24 43.16 -8.98
C ASP A 9 0.17 42.60 -8.03
N VAL A 10 -1.07 42.48 -8.51
CA VAL A 10 -2.20 41.95 -7.75
C VAL A 10 -1.94 40.49 -7.33
N LEU A 11 -1.41 39.67 -8.24
CA LEU A 11 -1.09 38.27 -7.98
C LEU A 11 0.21 38.13 -7.20
N LEU A 12 1.23 38.92 -7.54
CA LEU A 12 2.49 38.93 -6.78
C LEU A 12 2.24 39.24 -5.30
N SER A 13 1.40 40.24 -5.02
CA SER A 13 1.03 40.62 -3.66
C SER A 13 0.18 39.54 -2.96
N ALA A 14 -0.65 38.79 -3.68
CA ALA A 14 -1.39 37.67 -3.10
C ALA A 14 -0.46 36.52 -2.69
N VAL A 15 0.48 36.18 -3.58
CA VAL A 15 1.47 35.11 -3.37
C VAL A 15 2.40 35.43 -2.18
N LEU A 16 2.83 36.68 -2.04
CA LEU A 16 3.66 37.13 -0.91
C LEU A 16 2.91 37.07 0.43
N ASP A 17 1.65 37.50 0.48
CA ASP A 17 0.82 37.42 1.70
C ASP A 17 0.59 35.97 2.15
N MET A 18 0.59 35.03 1.20
CA MET A 18 0.46 33.60 1.46
C MET A 18 1.77 32.95 1.94
N GLY A 19 2.86 33.71 2.05
CA GLY A 19 4.16 33.22 2.56
C GLY A 19 5.02 32.49 1.53
N PHE A 20 4.78 32.69 0.24
CA PHE A 20 5.62 32.11 -0.81
C PHE A 20 6.94 32.87 -0.91
N GLU A 21 8.04 32.26 -0.47
CA GLU A 21 9.36 32.89 -0.48
C GLU A 21 10.03 32.79 -1.86
N SER A 22 10.07 31.59 -2.44
CA SER A 22 10.78 31.31 -3.70
C SER A 22 10.00 30.34 -4.58
N PRO A 23 9.99 30.55 -5.92
CA PRO A 23 9.28 29.67 -6.83
C PRO A 23 9.96 28.31 -6.91
N SER A 24 9.18 27.24 -6.93
CA SER A 24 9.70 25.90 -7.17
C SER A 24 10.28 25.78 -8.60
N PRO A 25 11.13 24.79 -8.88
CA PRO A 25 11.73 24.63 -10.22
C PRO A 25 10.70 24.53 -11.35
N ILE A 26 9.55 23.88 -11.11
CA ILE A 26 8.47 23.81 -12.10
C ILE A 26 7.83 25.19 -12.30
N GLN A 27 7.56 25.94 -11.22
CA GLN A 27 6.97 27.28 -11.29
C GLN A 27 7.88 28.25 -12.02
N ALA A 28 9.18 28.29 -11.67
CA ALA A 28 10.14 29.19 -12.26
C ALA A 28 10.31 28.99 -13.78
N LYS A 29 10.22 27.75 -14.25
CA LYS A 29 10.35 27.43 -15.68
C LYS A 29 9.05 27.56 -16.47
N THR A 30 7.90 27.23 -15.87
CA THR A 30 6.62 27.18 -16.60
C THR A 30 5.88 28.52 -16.60
N ILE A 31 5.92 29.28 -15.49
CA ILE A 31 5.13 30.53 -15.37
C ILE A 31 5.47 31.53 -16.48
N PRO A 32 6.76 31.86 -16.77
CA PRO A 32 7.09 32.82 -17.83
C PRO A 32 6.58 32.36 -19.21
N LEU A 33 6.78 31.08 -19.55
CA LEU A 33 6.32 30.52 -20.83
C LEU A 33 4.78 30.52 -20.94
N ALA A 34 4.09 30.28 -19.83
CA ALA A 34 2.64 30.28 -19.78
C ALA A 34 2.07 31.69 -19.94
N LEU A 35 2.72 32.72 -19.35
CA LEU A 35 2.36 34.13 -19.52
C LEU A 35 2.54 34.62 -20.96
N GLU A 36 3.50 34.07 -21.70
CA GLU A 36 3.67 34.31 -23.14
C GLU A 36 2.55 33.69 -24.00
N GLY A 37 1.66 32.88 -23.41
CA GLY A 37 0.57 32.21 -24.10
C GLY A 37 0.98 30.95 -24.86
N LYS A 38 2.18 30.40 -24.59
CA LYS A 38 2.65 29.16 -25.23
C LYS A 38 1.95 27.93 -24.64
N ASP A 39 1.75 26.93 -25.48
CA ASP A 39 1.36 25.59 -25.01
C ASP A 39 2.53 24.94 -24.26
N LEU A 40 2.22 24.14 -23.24
CA LEU A 40 3.23 23.60 -22.33
C LEU A 40 2.98 22.15 -21.95
N ILE A 41 4.07 21.41 -21.75
CA ILE A 41 4.06 20.10 -21.09
C ILE A 41 4.92 20.21 -19.83
N GLY A 42 4.28 20.24 -18.66
CA GLY A 42 4.93 20.23 -17.37
C GLY A 42 5.07 18.82 -16.81
N LEU A 43 6.29 18.27 -16.88
CA LEU A 43 6.63 16.96 -16.33
C LEU A 43 7.22 17.11 -14.94
N SER A 44 6.41 16.83 -13.92
CA SER A 44 6.89 16.80 -12.53
C SER A 44 5.97 15.98 -11.62
N GLN A 45 6.51 15.53 -10.50
CA GLN A 45 5.78 14.75 -9.49
C GLN A 45 4.70 15.57 -8.75
N THR A 46 3.78 14.90 -8.08
CA THR A 46 2.79 15.55 -7.21
C THR A 46 3.48 16.28 -6.05
N GLY A 47 2.91 17.40 -5.60
CA GLY A 47 3.51 18.24 -4.55
C GLY A 47 4.69 19.11 -4.98
N SER A 48 5.05 19.15 -6.27
CA SER A 48 6.12 20.04 -6.79
C SER A 48 5.70 21.51 -6.94
N GLY A 49 4.45 21.86 -6.61
CA GLY A 49 3.88 23.19 -6.82
C GLY A 49 3.26 23.42 -8.21
N LYS A 50 2.92 22.34 -8.94
CA LYS A 50 2.26 22.39 -10.27
C LYS A 50 1.01 23.26 -10.30
N THR A 51 0.18 23.18 -9.26
CA THR A 51 -1.10 23.91 -9.22
C THR A 51 -0.89 25.42 -9.34
N ALA A 52 -0.01 26.00 -8.52
CA ALA A 52 0.35 27.42 -8.67
C ALA A 52 1.06 27.71 -10.00
N ALA A 53 1.83 26.76 -10.53
CA ALA A 53 2.56 26.91 -11.78
C ALA A 53 1.64 27.15 -13.00
N PHE A 54 0.45 26.53 -13.04
CA PHE A 54 -0.56 26.81 -14.07
C PHE A 54 -1.63 27.81 -13.62
N ALA A 55 -1.96 27.87 -12.33
CA ALA A 55 -3.04 28.72 -11.85
C ALA A 55 -2.68 30.21 -11.91
N LEU A 56 -1.45 30.59 -11.54
CA LEU A 56 -0.98 31.97 -11.60
C LEU A 56 -1.04 32.58 -13.01
N PRO A 57 -0.45 31.97 -14.05
CA PRO A 57 -0.56 32.50 -15.41
C PRO A 57 -2.00 32.48 -15.93
N THR A 58 -2.80 31.49 -15.54
CA THR A 58 -4.24 31.46 -15.90
C THR A 58 -4.97 32.64 -15.28
N LEU A 59 -4.79 32.88 -13.98
CA LEU A 59 -5.40 34.02 -13.28
C LEU A 59 -4.97 35.37 -13.86
N ALA A 60 -3.72 35.48 -14.32
CA ALA A 60 -3.21 36.69 -14.98
C ALA A 60 -3.92 36.96 -16.33
N ALA A 61 -4.40 35.93 -17.01
CA ALA A 61 -5.10 36.04 -18.29
C ALA A 61 -6.62 36.23 -18.17
N ILE A 62 -7.21 36.02 -16.98
CA ILE A 62 -8.65 36.14 -16.74
C ILE A 62 -9.09 37.60 -16.67
N ASP A 63 -10.15 37.93 -17.39
CA ASP A 63 -10.90 39.17 -17.21
C ASP A 63 -12.11 38.93 -16.29
N ALA A 64 -12.04 39.41 -15.05
CA ALA A 64 -13.11 39.24 -14.07
C ALA A 64 -14.39 40.06 -14.36
N HIS A 65 -14.35 40.98 -15.33
CA HIS A 65 -15.53 41.73 -15.75
C HIS A 65 -16.46 40.92 -16.67
N LEU A 66 -15.93 39.91 -17.35
CA LEU A 66 -16.69 39.03 -18.25
C LEU A 66 -17.25 37.84 -17.46
N ALA A 67 -18.57 37.82 -17.26
CA ALA A 67 -19.29 36.80 -16.49
C ALA A 67 -19.49 35.48 -17.25
N GLU A 68 -18.40 34.90 -17.75
CA GLU A 68 -18.39 33.69 -18.59
C GLU A 68 -17.11 32.86 -18.40
N PRO A 69 -17.15 31.54 -18.66
CA PRO A 69 -15.97 30.69 -18.57
C PRO A 69 -14.90 31.08 -19.60
N GLN A 70 -13.70 31.34 -19.10
CA GLN A 70 -12.51 31.70 -19.88
C GLN A 70 -11.38 30.68 -19.73
N ALA A 71 -11.38 29.91 -18.64
CA ALA A 71 -10.42 28.83 -18.44
C ALA A 71 -11.12 27.54 -17.96
N LEU A 72 -10.59 26.41 -18.44
CA LEU A 72 -11.03 25.07 -18.05
C LEU A 72 -9.85 24.28 -17.49
N ILE A 73 -10.00 23.75 -16.29
CA ILE A 73 -9.01 22.87 -15.65
C ILE A 73 -9.64 21.48 -15.49
N VAL A 74 -9.05 20.49 -16.13
CA VAL A 74 -9.51 19.10 -16.14
C VAL A 74 -8.65 18.28 -15.17
N CYS A 75 -9.31 17.62 -14.22
CA CYS A 75 -8.66 16.83 -13.16
C CYS A 75 -9.23 15.40 -13.12
N PRO A 76 -8.44 14.37 -12.75
CA PRO A 76 -8.90 12.97 -12.69
C PRO A 76 -9.95 12.69 -11.62
N THR A 77 -9.90 13.38 -10.48
CA THR A 77 -10.74 13.09 -9.32
C THR A 77 -11.51 14.31 -8.85
N ARG A 78 -12.56 14.06 -8.05
CA ARG A 78 -13.44 15.10 -7.50
C ARG A 78 -12.69 15.90 -6.45
N GLU A 79 -11.94 15.21 -5.62
CA GLU A 79 -11.11 15.74 -4.55
C GLU A 79 -10.08 16.71 -5.12
N LEU A 80 -9.37 16.31 -6.19
CA LEU A 80 -8.40 17.17 -6.82
C LEU A 80 -9.06 18.39 -7.48
N ALA A 81 -10.24 18.23 -8.10
CA ALA A 81 -10.97 19.36 -8.66
C ALA A 81 -11.37 20.39 -7.59
N VAL A 82 -11.78 19.95 -6.39
CA VAL A 82 -12.07 20.84 -5.26
C VAL A 82 -10.80 21.52 -4.77
N GLN A 83 -9.71 20.78 -4.56
CA GLN A 83 -8.42 21.31 -4.11
C GLN A 83 -7.85 22.35 -5.07
N VAL A 84 -7.84 22.05 -6.37
CA VAL A 84 -7.38 23.00 -7.39
C VAL A 84 -8.27 24.24 -7.41
N CYS A 85 -9.59 24.09 -7.25
CA CYS A 85 -10.49 25.23 -7.18
C CYS A 85 -10.25 26.10 -5.94
N GLU A 86 -10.02 25.50 -4.77
CA GLU A 86 -9.67 26.22 -3.53
C GLU A 86 -8.34 26.97 -3.68
N GLU A 87 -7.35 26.33 -4.29
CA GLU A 87 -6.04 26.94 -4.54
C GLU A 87 -6.14 28.11 -5.54
N VAL A 88 -6.94 27.96 -6.60
CA VAL A 88 -7.25 29.05 -7.54
C VAL A 88 -7.88 30.24 -6.81
N PHE A 89 -8.83 29.99 -5.89
CA PHE A 89 -9.42 31.06 -5.07
C PHE A 89 -8.40 31.72 -4.14
N ARG A 90 -7.51 30.92 -3.53
CA ARG A 90 -6.48 31.41 -2.61
C ARG A 90 -5.48 32.31 -3.34
N LEU A 91 -4.92 31.83 -4.45
CA LEU A 91 -3.98 32.59 -5.29
C LEU A 91 -4.64 33.83 -5.93
N GLY A 92 -5.92 33.74 -6.28
CA GLY A 92 -6.70 34.82 -6.86
C GLY A 92 -7.40 35.73 -5.85
N CYS A 93 -7.09 35.66 -4.55
CA CYS A 93 -7.86 36.32 -3.49
C CYS A 93 -7.95 37.85 -3.63
N LYS A 94 -6.97 38.47 -4.29
CA LYS A 94 -6.93 39.93 -4.55
C LYS A 94 -7.62 40.33 -5.86
N ILE A 95 -8.06 39.37 -6.69
CA ILE A 95 -8.82 39.64 -7.92
C ILE A 95 -10.30 39.82 -7.57
N LYS A 96 -10.76 41.07 -7.60
CA LYS A 96 -12.16 41.40 -7.30
C LYS A 96 -13.09 40.78 -8.34
N GLY A 97 -14.14 40.10 -7.85
CA GLY A 97 -15.17 39.50 -8.69
C GLY A 97 -14.78 38.14 -9.29
N LEU A 98 -13.60 37.59 -9.00
CA LEU A 98 -13.19 36.26 -9.47
C LEU A 98 -14.18 35.18 -9.00
N ARG A 99 -14.59 34.33 -9.95
CA ARG A 99 -15.47 33.19 -9.70
C ARG A 99 -14.84 31.94 -10.30
N ALA A 100 -14.42 31.01 -9.45
CA ALA A 100 -14.08 29.64 -9.85
C ALA A 100 -15.18 28.67 -9.39
N LEU A 101 -15.42 27.61 -10.16
CA LEU A 101 -16.44 26.61 -9.85
C LEU A 101 -15.91 25.20 -10.05
N PRO A 102 -15.99 24.32 -9.02
CA PRO A 102 -15.67 22.93 -9.19
C PRO A 102 -16.90 22.15 -9.73
N VAL A 103 -16.68 21.28 -10.72
CA VAL A 103 -17.69 20.59 -11.52
C VAL A 103 -17.34 19.11 -11.61
N TYR A 104 -18.06 18.26 -10.90
CA TYR A 104 -17.75 16.84 -10.81
C TYR A 104 -18.98 15.93 -10.60
N GLY A 105 -18.80 14.63 -10.88
CA GLY A 105 -19.83 13.60 -10.70
C GLY A 105 -20.24 13.40 -9.23
N GLY A 106 -21.39 12.79 -8.97
CA GLY A 106 -21.83 12.43 -7.61
C GLY A 106 -22.28 13.57 -6.69
N ALA A 107 -22.06 14.83 -7.05
CA ALA A 107 -22.72 15.98 -6.44
C ALA A 107 -23.98 16.39 -7.24
N PRO A 108 -24.99 17.02 -6.60
CA PRO A 108 -26.18 17.52 -7.29
C PRO A 108 -25.83 18.51 -8.40
N ILE A 109 -26.30 18.23 -9.61
CA ILE A 109 -26.01 19.04 -10.80
C ILE A 109 -26.59 20.47 -10.70
N ASP A 110 -27.71 20.65 -9.98
CA ASP A 110 -28.39 21.94 -9.84
C ASP A 110 -27.51 23.01 -9.19
N ARG A 111 -26.63 22.62 -8.24
CA ARG A 111 -25.68 23.55 -7.63
C ARG A 111 -24.63 24.01 -8.64
N GLN A 112 -24.16 23.10 -9.49
CA GLN A 112 -23.19 23.38 -10.55
C GLN A 112 -23.83 24.26 -11.63
N LEU A 113 -25.08 23.99 -12.03
CA LEU A 113 -25.84 24.83 -12.95
C LEU A 113 -26.03 26.25 -12.42
N LYS A 114 -26.36 26.41 -11.13
CA LYS A 114 -26.46 27.73 -10.49
C LYS A 114 -25.11 28.46 -10.49
N GLY A 115 -24.01 27.76 -10.22
CA GLY A 115 -22.67 28.32 -10.26
C GLY A 115 -22.28 28.83 -11.65
N LEU A 116 -22.52 28.03 -12.69
CA LEU A 116 -22.24 28.41 -14.08
C LEU A 116 -23.08 29.61 -14.53
N ARG A 117 -24.38 29.63 -14.19
CA ARG A 117 -25.28 30.76 -14.48
C ARG A 117 -24.88 32.07 -13.78
N LYS A 118 -24.16 31.98 -12.66
CA LYS A 118 -23.59 33.15 -11.98
C LYS A 118 -22.35 33.71 -12.68
N GLY A 119 -21.91 33.11 -13.80
CA GLY A 119 -20.79 33.58 -14.61
C GLY A 119 -19.43 33.17 -14.06
N ALA A 120 -19.23 31.88 -13.77
CA ALA A 120 -17.92 31.37 -13.37
C ALA A 120 -16.88 31.63 -14.47
N HIS A 121 -15.72 32.21 -14.11
CA HIS A 121 -14.63 32.53 -15.03
C HIS A 121 -13.70 31.33 -15.23
N ILE A 122 -13.50 30.55 -14.17
CA ILE A 122 -12.68 29.33 -14.18
C ILE A 122 -13.57 28.15 -13.81
N VAL A 123 -13.58 27.12 -14.64
CA VAL A 123 -14.30 25.87 -14.35
C VAL A 123 -13.26 24.77 -14.12
N VAL A 124 -13.31 24.13 -12.96
CA VAL A 124 -12.40 23.04 -12.57
C VAL A 124 -13.20 21.76 -12.47
N GLY A 125 -12.84 20.67 -13.13
CA GLY A 125 -13.71 19.51 -13.09
C GLY A 125 -13.19 18.19 -13.66
N THR A 126 -13.99 17.15 -13.43
CA THR A 126 -13.71 15.81 -13.95
C THR A 126 -14.21 15.66 -15.39
N PRO A 127 -13.49 14.96 -16.30
CA PRO A 127 -13.81 14.87 -17.73
C PRO A 127 -15.29 14.57 -18.02
N GLY A 128 -15.83 13.49 -17.45
CA GLY A 128 -17.21 13.07 -17.71
C GLY A 128 -18.27 14.09 -17.28
N ARG A 129 -18.07 14.80 -16.16
CA ARG A 129 -19.03 15.83 -15.72
C ARG A 129 -18.91 17.11 -16.55
N LEU A 130 -17.70 17.53 -16.91
CA LEU A 130 -17.49 18.68 -17.79
C LEU A 130 -18.16 18.44 -19.16
N LEU A 131 -17.98 17.25 -19.70
CA LEU A 131 -18.62 16.83 -20.95
C LEU A 131 -20.15 16.80 -20.84
N ASP A 132 -20.72 16.29 -19.74
CA ASP A 132 -22.16 16.35 -19.48
C ASP A 132 -22.68 17.81 -19.46
N HIS A 133 -21.95 18.73 -18.83
CA HIS A 133 -22.28 20.15 -18.83
C HIS A 133 -22.23 20.79 -20.23
N LEU A 134 -21.27 20.42 -21.06
CA LEU A 134 -21.20 20.86 -22.47
C LEU A 134 -22.34 20.30 -23.32
N LYS A 135 -22.61 18.99 -23.21
CA LYS A 135 -23.73 18.33 -23.92
C LYS A 135 -25.08 18.97 -23.57
N ARG A 136 -25.26 19.38 -22.30
CA ARG A 136 -26.45 20.10 -21.82
C ARG A 136 -26.46 21.60 -22.15
N ARG A 137 -25.40 22.14 -22.75
CA ARG A 137 -25.22 23.58 -23.03
C ARG A 137 -25.41 24.45 -21.79
N SER A 138 -24.94 23.95 -20.65
CA SER A 138 -25.07 24.64 -19.36
C SER A 138 -24.07 25.79 -19.16
N PHE A 139 -23.02 25.82 -19.97
CA PHE A 139 -22.14 26.97 -20.17
C PHE A 139 -21.68 27.00 -21.63
N ASP A 140 -21.17 28.15 -22.05
CA ASP A 140 -20.67 28.37 -23.40
C ASP A 140 -19.13 28.24 -23.45
N PRO A 141 -18.58 27.30 -24.23
CA PRO A 141 -17.13 27.12 -24.31
C PRO A 141 -16.43 28.12 -25.23
N ARG A 142 -17.15 28.95 -26.00
CA ARG A 142 -16.56 29.79 -27.06
C ARG A 142 -15.49 30.76 -26.57
N ASN A 143 -15.61 31.23 -25.33
CA ASN A 143 -14.68 32.20 -24.74
C ASN A 143 -13.59 31.54 -23.88
N ILE A 144 -13.49 30.21 -23.89
CA ILE A 144 -12.40 29.50 -23.23
C ILE A 144 -11.12 29.69 -24.03
N LYS A 145 -10.18 30.44 -23.44
CA LYS A 145 -8.86 30.74 -24.01
C LYS A 145 -7.76 29.85 -23.46
N THR A 146 -7.97 29.24 -22.28
CA THR A 146 -6.96 28.42 -21.62
C THR A 146 -7.57 27.09 -21.17
N VAL A 147 -6.89 25.98 -21.51
CA VAL A 147 -7.26 24.63 -21.08
C VAL A 147 -6.08 23.96 -20.41
N ILE A 148 -6.30 23.40 -19.24
CA ILE A 148 -5.29 22.71 -18.45
C ILE A 148 -5.74 21.28 -18.21
N LEU A 149 -4.85 20.32 -18.44
CA LEU A 149 -5.03 18.93 -18.05
C LEU A 149 -4.04 18.63 -16.92
N ASP A 150 -4.56 18.47 -15.70
CA ASP A 150 -3.75 18.10 -14.54
C ASP A 150 -3.84 16.59 -14.30
N GLU A 151 -2.69 15.97 -14.02
CA GLU A 151 -2.52 14.51 -13.94
C GLU A 151 -3.08 13.77 -15.16
N ALA A 152 -2.65 14.19 -16.36
CA ALA A 152 -3.15 13.66 -17.64
C ALA A 152 -2.92 12.14 -17.80
N ASP A 153 -1.79 11.62 -17.30
CA ASP A 153 -1.52 10.18 -17.25
C ASP A 153 -2.57 9.43 -16.41
N ARG A 154 -2.92 9.96 -15.24
CA ARG A 154 -3.90 9.37 -14.33
C ARG A 154 -5.30 9.34 -14.93
N MET A 155 -5.71 10.38 -15.66
CA MET A 155 -7.00 10.39 -16.35
C MET A 155 -7.10 9.26 -17.39
N LEU A 156 -6.01 9.01 -18.13
CA LEU A 156 -5.95 7.93 -19.11
C LEU A 156 -5.97 6.54 -18.45
N ASP A 157 -5.29 6.38 -17.32
CA ASP A 157 -5.30 5.12 -16.57
C ASP A 157 -6.66 4.80 -15.94
N MET A 158 -7.43 5.83 -15.61
CA MET A 158 -8.81 5.71 -15.14
C MET A 158 -9.83 5.43 -16.27
N GLY A 159 -9.37 5.41 -17.52
CA GLY A 159 -10.21 5.12 -18.67
C GLY A 159 -10.95 6.32 -19.26
N PHE A 160 -10.64 7.55 -18.86
CA PHE A 160 -11.32 8.77 -19.35
C PHE A 160 -10.87 9.24 -20.74
N GLN A 161 -10.24 8.36 -21.54
CA GLN A 161 -9.63 8.76 -22.80
C GLN A 161 -10.68 9.30 -23.77
N GLU A 162 -11.79 8.58 -23.95
CA GLU A 162 -12.86 8.97 -24.87
C GLU A 162 -13.51 10.28 -24.44
N GLU A 163 -13.82 10.45 -23.15
CA GLU A 163 -14.43 11.68 -22.65
C GLU A 163 -13.51 12.89 -22.78
N MET A 164 -12.19 12.72 -22.59
CA MET A 164 -11.24 13.81 -22.79
C MET A 164 -11.11 14.21 -24.26
N GLU A 165 -11.02 13.24 -25.17
CA GLU A 165 -10.96 13.51 -26.60
C GLU A 165 -12.23 14.25 -27.08
N GLU A 166 -13.41 13.81 -26.63
CA GLU A 166 -14.69 14.47 -26.94
C GLU A 166 -14.77 15.87 -26.33
N LEU A 167 -14.35 16.03 -25.07
CA LEU A 167 -14.30 17.32 -24.38
C LEU A 167 -13.41 18.32 -25.12
N LEU A 168 -12.16 17.96 -25.42
CA LEU A 168 -11.20 18.85 -26.07
C LEU A 168 -11.56 19.18 -27.52
N ALA A 169 -12.23 18.26 -28.22
CA ALA A 169 -12.74 18.48 -29.57
C ALA A 169 -13.90 19.48 -29.61
N ALA A 170 -14.67 19.60 -28.52
CA ALA A 170 -15.78 20.55 -28.40
C ALA A 170 -15.33 21.99 -28.05
N LEU A 171 -14.06 22.20 -27.70
CA LEU A 171 -13.50 23.49 -27.30
C LEU A 171 -12.92 24.29 -28.50
N PRO A 172 -12.79 25.63 -28.40
CA PRO A 172 -12.21 26.45 -29.45
C PRO A 172 -10.80 26.01 -29.85
N LYS A 173 -10.48 26.03 -31.15
CA LYS A 173 -9.16 25.62 -31.67
C LYS A 173 -8.03 26.60 -31.31
N GLU A 174 -8.33 27.90 -31.34
CA GLU A 174 -7.39 28.94 -30.91
C GLU A 174 -7.53 29.14 -29.40
N ARG A 175 -6.67 28.43 -28.67
CA ARG A 175 -6.55 28.46 -27.21
C ARG A 175 -5.13 28.05 -26.80
N GLN A 176 -4.73 28.42 -25.61
CA GLN A 176 -3.56 27.86 -24.95
C GLN A 176 -3.93 26.52 -24.29
N THR A 177 -3.13 25.49 -24.51
CA THR A 177 -3.28 24.18 -23.86
C THR A 177 -2.04 23.82 -23.05
N MET A 178 -2.25 23.48 -21.78
CA MET A 178 -1.17 23.08 -20.87
C MET A 178 -1.44 21.67 -20.32
N PHE A 179 -0.46 20.78 -20.46
CA PHE A 179 -0.51 19.40 -19.98
C PHE A 179 0.43 19.24 -18.80
N PHE A 180 -0.09 18.80 -17.66
CA PHE A 180 0.69 18.46 -16.48
C PHE A 180 0.56 16.97 -16.19
N SER A 181 1.70 16.29 -16.13
CA SER A 181 1.75 14.84 -15.96
C SER A 181 2.98 14.44 -15.16
N ALA A 182 2.90 13.31 -14.45
CA ALA A 182 4.07 12.72 -13.81
C ALA A 182 4.89 11.87 -14.79
N THR A 183 4.24 11.38 -15.86
CA THR A 183 4.83 10.45 -16.84
C THR A 183 4.50 10.83 -18.29
N MET A 184 5.40 10.48 -19.21
CA MET A 184 5.21 10.60 -20.67
C MET A 184 5.06 9.23 -21.32
N ASN A 185 3.91 8.60 -21.09
CA ASN A 185 3.57 7.35 -21.78
C ASN A 185 3.03 7.63 -23.19
N ARG A 186 2.98 6.60 -24.06
CA ARG A 186 2.49 6.73 -25.45
C ARG A 186 1.04 7.21 -25.59
N ARG A 187 0.22 7.08 -24.54
CA ARG A 187 -1.17 7.57 -24.56
C ARG A 187 -1.20 9.07 -24.28
N VAL A 188 -0.41 9.55 -23.30
CA VAL A 188 -0.22 10.97 -23.01
C VAL A 188 0.39 11.70 -24.21
N SER A 189 1.44 11.15 -24.83
CA SER A 189 2.04 11.75 -26.02
C SER A 189 1.03 11.93 -27.16
N ARG A 190 0.20 10.91 -27.42
CA ARG A 190 -0.85 11.00 -28.45
C ARG A 190 -1.89 12.07 -28.15
N LEU A 191 -2.29 12.21 -26.88
CA LEU A 191 -3.22 13.26 -26.47
C LEU A 191 -2.63 14.66 -26.72
N ILE A 192 -1.34 14.84 -26.39
CA ILE A 192 -0.60 16.08 -26.63
C ILE A 192 -0.49 16.38 -28.12
N ASP A 193 -0.10 15.39 -28.93
CA ASP A 193 0.08 15.55 -30.38
C ASP A 193 -1.24 15.95 -31.08
N ASN A 194 -2.37 15.45 -30.58
CA ASN A 194 -3.69 15.73 -31.15
C ASN A 194 -4.28 17.09 -30.75
N PHE A 195 -3.95 17.59 -29.55
CA PHE A 195 -4.63 18.75 -28.95
C PHE A 195 -3.72 19.92 -28.54
N GLY A 196 -2.40 19.76 -28.60
CA GLY A 196 -1.42 20.81 -28.36
C GLY A 196 -0.90 21.47 -29.64
N LYS A 197 -0.48 22.74 -29.53
CA LYS A 197 0.08 23.56 -30.62
C LYS A 197 1.54 23.88 -30.35
N LYS A 198 2.45 23.01 -30.83
CA LYS A 198 3.91 23.11 -30.60
C LYS A 198 4.27 23.37 -29.12
N PRO A 199 3.88 22.46 -28.22
CA PRO A 199 4.08 22.68 -26.79
C PRO A 199 5.56 22.65 -26.39
N GLU A 200 5.96 23.58 -25.53
CA GLU A 200 7.27 23.58 -24.90
C GLU A 200 7.31 22.57 -23.75
N THR A 201 8.33 21.72 -23.70
CA THR A 201 8.44 20.67 -22.66
C THR A 201 9.33 21.15 -21.53
N VAL A 202 8.75 21.21 -20.33
CA VAL A 202 9.47 21.52 -19.09
C VAL A 202 9.54 20.26 -18.24
N GLU A 203 10.70 19.62 -18.23
CA GLU A 203 10.99 18.48 -17.38
C GLU A 203 11.76 18.92 -16.13
N ILE A 204 11.24 18.56 -14.96
CA ILE A 204 11.95 18.69 -13.69
C ILE A 204 12.50 17.32 -13.33
N GLU A 205 13.82 17.20 -13.39
CA GLU A 205 14.50 15.99 -12.96
C GLU A 205 14.05 15.62 -11.54
N ARG A 206 13.67 14.34 -11.38
CA ARG A 206 13.45 13.76 -10.07
C ARG A 206 14.80 13.82 -9.32
N LYS A 207 14.99 14.81 -8.44
CA LYS A 207 15.81 14.58 -7.25
C LYS A 207 15.24 13.30 -6.64
N SER A 208 16.12 12.31 -6.37
CA SER A 208 15.73 10.99 -5.92
C SER A 208 14.54 11.11 -4.97
N LEU A 209 13.50 10.34 -5.32
CA LEU A 209 12.31 10.16 -4.51
C LEU A 209 12.62 10.38 -3.03
N THR A 210 11.82 11.21 -2.35
CA THR A 210 11.80 11.42 -0.87
C THR A 210 11.77 10.13 -0.05
N VAL A 211 11.69 8.99 -0.71
CA VAL A 211 11.92 7.65 -0.23
C VAL A 211 13.28 7.51 0.50
N ASP A 212 14.33 8.29 0.17
CA ASP A 212 15.58 8.28 0.96
C ASP A 212 15.34 8.66 2.45
N ALA A 213 14.28 9.42 2.75
CA ALA A 213 13.90 9.81 4.11
C ALA A 213 12.87 8.86 4.77
N ILE A 214 12.43 7.81 4.07
CA ILE A 214 11.40 6.88 4.55
C ILE A 214 12.05 5.56 4.97
N ASP A 215 11.94 5.21 6.25
CA ASP A 215 12.36 3.89 6.75
C ASP A 215 11.36 2.83 6.27
N GLN A 216 11.82 1.95 5.40
CA GLN A 216 11.01 0.94 4.74
C GLN A 216 11.32 -0.45 5.28
N SER A 217 10.28 -1.12 5.77
CA SER A 217 10.37 -2.52 6.19
C SER A 217 9.27 -3.38 5.56
N CYS A 218 9.52 -4.68 5.50
CA CYS A 218 8.51 -5.65 5.09
C CYS A 218 8.46 -6.86 6.03
N TYR A 219 7.25 -7.37 6.23
CA TYR A 219 6.98 -8.56 7.02
C TYR A 219 6.36 -9.64 6.13
N GLU A 220 6.83 -10.87 6.28
CA GLU A 220 6.20 -12.02 5.63
C GLU A 220 5.00 -12.48 6.46
N VAL A 221 3.77 -12.25 5.97
CA VAL A 221 2.53 -12.45 6.75
C VAL A 221 1.44 -13.08 5.91
N ARG A 222 0.85 -14.18 6.40
CA ARG A 222 -0.31 -14.82 5.76
C ARG A 222 -1.55 -13.95 5.89
N GLN A 223 -2.43 -13.99 4.89
CA GLN A 223 -3.66 -13.16 4.86
C GLN A 223 -4.48 -13.23 6.16
N ARG A 224 -4.67 -14.44 6.70
CA ARG A 224 -5.46 -14.68 7.94
C ARG A 224 -4.85 -14.03 9.19
N SER A 225 -3.56 -13.72 9.16
CA SER A 225 -2.79 -13.22 10.30
C SER A 225 -2.49 -11.72 10.19
N LYS A 226 -2.79 -11.08 9.05
CA LYS A 226 -2.42 -9.69 8.80
C LYS A 226 -3.08 -8.68 9.75
N VAL A 227 -4.35 -8.85 10.13
CA VAL A 227 -5.02 -7.96 11.09
C VAL A 227 -4.36 -8.05 12.47
N GLU A 228 -4.02 -9.26 12.91
CA GLU A 228 -3.30 -9.50 14.16
C GLU A 228 -1.89 -8.89 14.12
N VAL A 229 -1.13 -9.13 13.04
CA VAL A 229 0.20 -8.53 12.89
C VAL A 229 0.12 -7.00 12.86
N LEU A 230 -0.85 -6.43 12.15
CA LEU A 230 -1.07 -4.99 12.13
C LEU A 230 -1.32 -4.44 13.53
N SER A 231 -2.13 -5.14 14.33
CA SER A 231 -2.40 -4.79 15.73
C SER A 231 -1.11 -4.83 16.56
N ARG A 232 -0.33 -5.91 16.46
CA ARG A 232 0.96 -6.03 17.16
C ARG A 232 1.94 -4.91 16.81
N LEU A 233 1.95 -4.44 15.55
CA LEU A 233 2.78 -3.33 15.12
C LEU A 233 2.34 -2.00 15.74
N PHE A 234 1.04 -1.73 15.76
CA PHE A 234 0.49 -0.53 16.42
C PHE A 234 0.70 -0.56 17.94
N ASP A 235 0.70 -1.74 18.55
CA ASP A 235 0.88 -1.88 19.99
C ASP A 235 2.33 -1.71 20.45
N ILE A 236 3.29 -2.13 19.62
CA ILE A 236 4.73 -2.00 19.90
C ILE A 236 5.21 -0.56 19.71
N ASP A 237 4.66 0.11 18.71
CA ASP A 237 5.06 1.45 18.34
C ASP A 237 3.85 2.22 17.81
N PRO A 238 3.02 2.79 18.72
CA PRO A 238 1.77 3.41 18.36
C PRO A 238 2.01 4.68 17.53
N PRO A 239 1.54 4.71 16.27
CA PRO A 239 1.65 5.89 15.42
C PRO A 239 0.62 6.95 15.86
N ARG A 240 0.91 8.23 15.62
CA ARG A 240 -0.10 9.30 15.82
C ARG A 240 -1.15 9.24 14.71
N LEU A 241 -0.70 9.08 13.47
CA LEU A 241 -1.55 8.86 12.30
C LEU A 241 -0.98 7.75 11.42
N ALA A 242 -1.81 6.76 11.10
CA ALA A 242 -1.48 5.66 10.21
C ALA A 242 -2.44 5.59 9.02
N LEU A 243 -1.88 5.31 7.85
CA LEU A 243 -2.63 5.07 6.61
C LEU A 243 -2.38 3.65 6.11
N VAL A 244 -3.43 2.83 6.07
CA VAL A 244 -3.38 1.42 5.68
C VAL A 244 -3.99 1.27 4.28
N PHE A 245 -3.19 0.81 3.32
CA PHE A 245 -3.61 0.61 1.93
C PHE A 245 -4.04 -0.82 1.66
N CYS A 246 -5.24 -0.98 1.11
CA CYS A 246 -5.80 -2.23 0.61
C CYS A 246 -6.14 -2.12 -0.87
N ASN A 247 -6.05 -3.22 -1.64
CA ASN A 247 -6.31 -3.15 -3.08
C ASN A 247 -7.82 -3.16 -3.42
N THR A 248 -8.67 -3.66 -2.52
CA THR A 248 -10.11 -3.80 -2.77
C THR A 248 -10.94 -3.14 -1.67
N LYS A 249 -12.12 -2.62 -2.05
CA LYS A 249 -13.09 -2.02 -1.11
C LYS A 249 -13.56 -2.99 -0.03
N ARG A 250 -13.78 -4.26 -0.39
CA ARG A 250 -14.22 -5.30 0.56
C ARG A 250 -13.17 -5.53 1.65
N LEU A 251 -11.89 -5.52 1.26
CA LEU A 251 -10.81 -5.68 2.23
C LEU A 251 -10.66 -4.46 3.13
N VAL A 252 -10.90 -3.24 2.61
CA VAL A 252 -10.96 -2.04 3.45
C VAL A 252 -12.00 -2.21 4.56
N ASP A 253 -13.20 -2.67 4.22
CA ASP A 253 -14.27 -2.93 5.19
C ASP A 253 -13.86 -4.00 6.22
N GLU A 254 -13.40 -5.16 5.76
CA GLU A 254 -12.98 -6.28 6.62
C GLU A 254 -11.86 -5.89 7.60
N VAL A 255 -10.86 -5.14 7.14
CA VAL A 255 -9.74 -4.69 7.99
C VAL A 255 -10.21 -3.63 8.99
N THR A 256 -11.09 -2.72 8.57
CA THR A 256 -11.65 -1.68 9.45
C THR A 256 -12.46 -2.31 10.57
N GLU A 257 -13.36 -3.25 10.26
CA GLU A 257 -14.14 -3.99 11.25
C GLU A 257 -13.24 -4.79 12.20
N GLY A 258 -12.20 -5.45 11.67
CA GLY A 258 -11.24 -6.20 12.47
C GLY A 258 -10.43 -5.37 13.45
N LEU A 259 -10.12 -4.11 13.10
CA LEU A 259 -9.43 -3.16 13.97
C LEU A 259 -10.39 -2.51 14.99
N LEU A 260 -11.60 -2.15 14.58
CA LEU A 260 -12.64 -1.62 15.48
C LEU A 260 -13.02 -2.63 16.57
N ALA A 261 -13.16 -3.91 16.21
CA ALA A 261 -13.44 -4.99 17.17
C ALA A 261 -12.32 -5.16 18.21
N ARG A 262 -11.09 -4.76 17.87
CA ARG A 262 -9.93 -4.74 18.77
C ARG A 262 -9.77 -3.40 19.51
N GLY A 263 -10.70 -2.45 19.34
CA GLY A 263 -10.69 -1.16 20.03
C GLY A 263 -9.67 -0.15 19.48
N TYR A 264 -9.30 -0.23 18.20
CA TYR A 264 -8.54 0.83 17.54
C TYR A 264 -9.46 1.94 17.02
N ALA A 265 -9.01 3.19 17.12
CA ALA A 265 -9.71 4.33 16.52
C ALA A 265 -9.47 4.37 15.00
N ALA A 266 -10.23 3.56 14.28
CA ALA A 266 -10.07 3.32 12.86
C ALA A 266 -11.32 3.71 12.03
N ASP A 267 -11.13 4.11 10.78
CA ASP A 267 -12.23 4.34 9.84
C ASP A 267 -11.82 4.00 8.39
N ARG A 268 -12.81 3.88 7.51
CA ARG A 268 -12.65 3.42 6.12
C ARG A 268 -12.74 4.56 5.11
N LEU A 269 -12.04 4.41 3.98
CA LEU A 269 -12.11 5.31 2.83
C LEU A 269 -12.01 4.54 1.50
N HIS A 270 -13.15 4.32 0.83
CA HIS A 270 -13.22 3.64 -0.47
C HIS A 270 -14.31 4.22 -1.37
N GLY A 271 -14.38 3.75 -2.63
CA GLY A 271 -15.21 4.33 -3.69
C GLY A 271 -16.73 4.17 -3.53
N ASP A 272 -17.21 3.25 -2.69
CA ASP A 272 -18.66 3.05 -2.46
C ASP A 272 -19.22 4.01 -1.40
N MET A 273 -18.37 4.75 -0.70
CA MET A 273 -18.80 5.71 0.30
C MET A 273 -19.43 6.93 -0.35
N THR A 274 -20.51 7.43 0.27
CA THR A 274 -21.09 8.70 -0.14
C THR A 274 -20.11 9.84 0.12
N GLN A 275 -20.24 10.93 -0.65
CA GLN A 275 -19.35 12.09 -0.52
C GLN A 275 -19.37 12.69 0.90
N GLN A 276 -20.55 12.79 1.50
CA GLN A 276 -20.72 13.30 2.88
C GLN A 276 -19.98 12.42 3.89
N MET A 277 -19.99 11.09 3.71
CA MET A 277 -19.24 10.17 4.56
C MET A 277 -17.73 10.35 4.37
N ARG A 278 -17.26 10.48 3.13
CA ARG A 278 -15.84 10.72 2.83
C ARG A 278 -15.34 12.00 3.49
N GLU A 279 -16.06 13.10 3.33
CA GLU A 279 -15.73 14.40 3.95
C GLU A 279 -15.67 14.31 5.48
N ARG A 280 -16.63 13.61 6.10
CA ARG A 280 -16.66 13.40 7.55
C ARG A 280 -15.46 12.58 8.04
N VAL A 281 -15.12 11.49 7.36
CA VAL A 281 -13.98 10.64 7.73
C VAL A 281 -12.66 11.41 7.58
N LEU A 282 -12.51 12.14 6.48
CA LEU A 282 -11.32 12.96 6.23
C LEU A 282 -11.16 14.09 7.25
N ALA A 283 -12.25 14.73 7.67
CA ALA A 283 -12.22 15.73 8.73
C ALA A 283 -11.75 15.11 10.06
N ARG A 284 -12.35 13.98 10.47
CA ARG A 284 -11.97 13.25 11.69
C ARG A 284 -10.50 12.80 11.68
N PHE A 285 -9.98 12.40 10.51
CA PHE A 285 -8.58 12.01 10.36
C PHE A 285 -7.64 13.22 10.48
N ARG A 286 -7.97 14.35 9.84
CA ARG A 286 -7.21 15.60 9.97
C ARG A 286 -7.20 16.13 11.41
N GLU A 287 -8.32 16.02 12.11
CA GLU A 287 -8.47 16.41 13.52
C GLU A 287 -7.85 15.40 14.50
N SER A 288 -7.20 14.32 14.01
CA SER A 288 -6.63 13.23 14.83
C SER A 288 -7.64 12.57 15.78
N THR A 289 -8.94 12.63 15.46
CA THR A 289 -10.00 11.91 16.20
C THR A 289 -10.00 10.42 15.88
N ILE A 290 -9.53 10.06 14.68
CA ILE A 290 -9.21 8.69 14.29
C ILE A 290 -7.72 8.62 14.00
N GLU A 291 -7.06 7.57 14.51
CA GLU A 291 -5.62 7.38 14.40
C GLU A 291 -5.27 6.56 13.15
N VAL A 292 -6.18 5.69 12.71
CA VAL A 292 -5.93 4.75 11.60
C VAL A 292 -6.97 4.94 10.49
N LEU A 293 -6.50 5.26 9.29
CA LEU A 293 -7.34 5.32 8.09
C LEU A 293 -7.04 4.14 7.19
N ILE A 294 -8.06 3.35 6.84
CA ILE A 294 -7.93 2.22 5.91
C ILE A 294 -8.53 2.65 4.57
N ALA A 295 -7.74 2.59 3.50
CA ALA A 295 -8.14 3.14 2.21
C ALA A 295 -7.72 2.30 1.01
N THR A 296 -8.45 2.48 -0.10
CA THR A 296 -7.97 2.04 -1.42
C THR A 296 -7.11 3.11 -2.08
N ASP A 297 -6.26 2.73 -3.04
CA ASP A 297 -5.43 3.68 -3.79
C ASP A 297 -6.25 4.85 -4.33
N VAL A 298 -7.34 4.54 -5.04
CA VAL A 298 -8.21 5.54 -5.69
C VAL A 298 -8.78 6.52 -4.67
N ALA A 299 -9.17 6.04 -3.49
CA ALA A 299 -9.81 6.87 -2.49
C ALA A 299 -8.82 7.69 -1.66
N ALA A 300 -7.57 7.23 -1.58
CA ALA A 300 -6.47 7.92 -0.91
C ALA A 300 -5.67 8.87 -1.82
N ARG A 301 -5.93 8.89 -3.14
CA ARG A 301 -5.31 9.86 -4.04
C ARG A 301 -5.82 11.26 -3.70
N GLY A 302 -4.92 12.24 -3.64
CA GLY A 302 -5.26 13.60 -3.23
C GLY A 302 -5.56 13.75 -1.73
N LEU A 303 -5.27 12.76 -0.88
CA LEU A 303 -5.20 12.99 0.58
C LEU A 303 -4.16 14.07 0.85
N ASP A 304 -4.67 15.26 1.15
CA ASP A 304 -3.91 16.41 1.63
C ASP A 304 -3.99 16.41 3.17
N VAL A 305 -3.25 15.46 3.73
CA VAL A 305 -3.08 15.32 5.17
C VAL A 305 -1.59 15.36 5.39
N ASP A 306 -1.13 16.49 5.89
CA ASP A 306 0.23 16.59 6.42
C ASP A 306 0.34 15.65 7.63
N ASP A 307 1.52 15.06 7.80
CA ASP A 307 1.90 14.35 9.03
C ASP A 307 1.34 12.94 9.27
N ILE A 308 1.33 12.08 8.25
CA ILE A 308 1.18 10.63 8.45
C ILE A 308 2.52 10.03 8.89
N ASP A 309 2.56 9.40 10.07
CA ASP A 309 3.80 8.79 10.61
C ASP A 309 4.09 7.43 9.99
N LEU A 310 3.03 6.65 9.78
CA LEU A 310 3.12 5.26 9.35
C LEU A 310 2.21 4.98 8.15
N VAL A 311 2.81 4.57 7.05
CA VAL A 311 2.08 4.01 5.91
C VAL A 311 2.22 2.49 5.93
N VAL A 312 1.10 1.77 5.87
CA VAL A 312 1.09 0.30 5.81
C VAL A 312 0.51 -0.16 4.48
N ASN A 313 1.31 -0.84 3.67
CA ASN A 313 0.84 -1.61 2.54
C ASN A 313 0.32 -2.96 3.04
N TYR A 314 -0.96 -3.04 3.38
CA TYR A 314 -1.61 -4.28 3.81
C TYR A 314 -1.61 -5.32 2.68
N GLU A 315 -1.71 -4.84 1.44
CA GLU A 315 -1.40 -5.59 0.23
C GLU A 315 -0.44 -4.78 -0.63
N ILE A 316 0.58 -5.44 -1.19
CA ILE A 316 1.52 -4.79 -2.10
C ILE A 316 0.79 -4.40 -3.40
N PRO A 317 1.02 -3.17 -3.91
CA PRO A 317 0.43 -2.75 -5.18
C PRO A 317 1.03 -3.54 -6.35
N HIS A 318 0.30 -3.60 -7.45
CA HIS A 318 0.76 -4.29 -8.66
C HIS A 318 1.89 -3.53 -9.36
N ASP A 319 1.79 -2.20 -9.37
CA ASP A 319 2.71 -1.34 -10.08
C ASP A 319 3.68 -0.61 -9.11
N PRO A 320 4.99 -0.51 -9.45
CA PRO A 320 5.97 0.20 -8.63
C PRO A 320 5.68 1.70 -8.44
N GLU A 321 5.01 2.34 -9.40
CA GLU A 321 4.62 3.73 -9.28
C GLU A 321 3.57 3.95 -8.19
N ASP A 322 2.59 3.05 -8.11
CA ASP A 322 1.58 3.12 -7.06
C ASP A 322 2.22 2.88 -5.68
N TYR A 323 3.23 1.99 -5.58
CA TYR A 323 3.99 1.83 -4.33
C TYR A 323 4.61 3.14 -3.86
N VAL A 324 5.31 3.82 -4.77
CA VAL A 324 5.92 5.14 -4.51
C VAL A 324 4.87 6.16 -4.07
N HIS A 325 3.70 6.18 -4.71
CA HIS A 325 2.62 7.10 -4.34
C HIS A 325 1.98 6.81 -2.98
N ARG A 326 1.95 5.53 -2.56
CA ARG A 326 1.48 5.13 -1.24
C ARG A 326 2.44 5.59 -0.16
N ILE A 327 3.72 5.24 -0.28
CA ILE A 327 4.71 5.59 0.75
C ILE A 327 5.01 7.09 0.77
N GLY A 328 4.87 7.80 -0.35
CA GLY A 328 4.95 9.26 -0.41
C GLY A 328 3.82 10.01 0.33
N ARG A 329 2.94 9.29 1.05
CA ARG A 329 1.99 9.87 2.02
C ARG A 329 2.64 10.15 3.37
N THR A 330 3.78 9.54 3.68
CA THR A 330 4.63 9.87 4.83
C THR A 330 5.92 10.57 4.38
N GLY A 331 6.75 11.03 5.32
CA GLY A 331 8.06 11.63 5.03
C GLY A 331 8.00 12.95 4.27
N ARG A 332 6.93 13.74 4.48
CA ARG A 332 6.75 15.06 3.85
C ARG A 332 7.41 16.17 4.69
N ALA A 333 7.72 17.30 4.04
CA ALA A 333 8.29 18.49 4.68
C ALA A 333 9.57 18.26 5.51
N GLY A 334 10.42 17.30 5.10
CA GLY A 334 11.72 17.04 5.74
C GLY A 334 11.68 16.19 7.02
N ARG A 335 10.52 15.65 7.39
CA ARG A 335 10.37 14.71 8.52
C ARG A 335 10.66 13.26 8.08
N SER A 336 11.13 12.43 9.00
CA SER A 336 11.28 10.99 8.77
C SER A 336 9.93 10.30 8.76
N GLY A 337 9.68 9.47 7.74
CA GLY A 337 8.46 8.66 7.63
C GLY A 337 8.75 7.17 7.77
N ARG A 338 7.74 6.37 8.11
CA ARG A 338 7.86 4.90 8.13
C ARG A 338 6.87 4.26 7.17
N ALA A 339 7.36 3.27 6.42
CA ALA A 339 6.55 2.50 5.50
C ALA A 339 6.73 1.00 5.75
N VAL A 340 5.63 0.32 6.07
CA VAL A 340 5.59 -1.12 6.32
C VAL A 340 4.85 -1.82 5.20
N SER A 341 5.37 -2.94 4.70
CA SER A 341 4.70 -3.72 3.67
C SER A 341 4.51 -5.19 4.06
N PHE A 342 3.29 -5.71 3.90
CA PHE A 342 3.02 -7.13 4.10
C PHE A 342 3.17 -7.89 2.79
N VAL A 343 3.97 -8.96 2.82
CA VAL A 343 4.25 -9.82 1.67
C VAL A 343 3.97 -11.28 2.01
N PHE A 344 3.52 -12.06 1.03
CA PHE A 344 3.48 -13.52 1.16
C PHE A 344 3.57 -14.19 -0.21
N GLY A 345 4.36 -15.26 -0.32
CA GLY A 345 4.43 -16.08 -1.54
C GLY A 345 4.75 -15.27 -2.81
N ARG A 346 3.76 -15.05 -3.69
CA ARG A 346 3.94 -14.37 -4.99
C ARG A 346 4.25 -12.88 -4.85
N ASP A 347 3.86 -12.24 -3.75
CA ASP A 347 4.13 -10.82 -3.52
C ASP A 347 5.63 -10.53 -3.35
N ILE A 348 6.43 -11.54 -3.01
CA ILE A 348 7.90 -11.42 -2.92
C ILE A 348 8.50 -11.02 -4.29
N TYR A 349 7.98 -11.57 -5.39
CA TYR A 349 8.43 -11.19 -6.73
C TYR A 349 8.04 -9.75 -7.08
N ARG A 350 6.88 -9.29 -6.61
CA ARG A 350 6.43 -7.90 -6.80
C ARG A 350 7.31 -6.93 -6.00
N LEU A 351 7.61 -7.27 -4.75
CA LEU A 351 8.53 -6.51 -3.91
C LEU A 351 9.90 -6.35 -4.60
N GLN A 352 10.45 -7.41 -5.19
CA GLN A 352 11.72 -7.34 -5.92
C GLN A 352 11.66 -6.40 -7.14
N THR A 353 10.54 -6.35 -7.86
CA THR A 353 10.34 -5.40 -8.96
C THR A 353 10.30 -3.97 -8.45
N ILE A 354 9.66 -3.74 -7.31
CA ILE A 354 9.60 -2.43 -6.63
C ILE A 354 10.99 -1.99 -6.17
N GLU A 355 11.77 -2.87 -5.53
CA GLU A 355 13.15 -2.59 -5.09
C GLU A 355 14.05 -2.21 -6.28
N LYS A 356 13.91 -2.91 -7.42
CA LYS A 356 14.64 -2.57 -8.65
C LYS A 356 14.25 -1.21 -9.23
N TYR A 357 12.97 -0.88 -9.20
CA TYR A 357 12.47 0.39 -9.72
C TYR A 357 12.89 1.57 -8.83
N THR A 358 12.76 1.42 -7.52
CA THR A 358 13.14 2.43 -6.52
C THR A 358 14.65 2.52 -6.30
N ARG A 359 15.40 1.49 -6.71
CA ARG A 359 16.85 1.32 -6.46
C ARG A 359 17.20 1.30 -4.97
N GLN A 360 16.26 0.88 -4.14
CA GLN A 360 16.43 0.76 -2.70
C GLN A 360 16.06 -0.64 -2.22
N SER A 361 16.73 -1.08 -1.17
CA SER A 361 16.43 -2.36 -0.51
C SER A 361 15.44 -2.15 0.64
N ILE A 362 14.39 -2.95 0.70
CA ILE A 362 13.40 -2.89 1.77
C ILE A 362 13.83 -3.86 2.88
N ARG A 363 13.94 -3.37 4.13
CA ARG A 363 14.43 -4.18 5.26
C ARG A 363 13.42 -5.28 5.61
N ARG A 364 13.86 -6.54 5.55
CA ARG A 364 13.03 -7.67 6.00
C ARG A 364 13.03 -7.74 7.51
N GLU A 365 11.86 -7.62 8.12
CA GLU A 365 11.66 -7.74 9.54
C GLU A 365 10.83 -8.96 9.90
N ARG A 366 10.97 -9.40 11.15
CA ARG A 366 10.19 -10.51 11.69
C ARG A 366 8.99 -9.98 12.43
N VAL A 367 7.87 -10.68 12.28
CA VAL A 367 6.66 -10.39 13.04
C VAL A 367 6.96 -10.50 14.54
N PRO A 368 6.64 -9.48 15.34
CA PRO A 368 6.80 -9.53 16.79
C PRO A 368 5.89 -10.60 17.40
N SER A 369 6.41 -11.37 18.37
CA SER A 369 5.55 -12.29 19.14
C SER A 369 4.74 -11.55 20.19
N GLN A 370 3.65 -12.16 20.64
CA GLN A 370 2.81 -11.62 21.71
C GLN A 370 3.60 -11.27 22.97
N GLU A 371 4.53 -12.13 23.40
CA GLU A 371 5.44 -11.85 24.52
C GLU A 371 6.27 -10.57 24.33
N GLN A 372 6.72 -10.28 23.10
CA GLN A 372 7.51 -9.08 22.81
C GLN A 372 6.64 -7.82 22.83
N VAL A 373 5.39 -7.93 22.39
CA VAL A 373 4.40 -6.85 22.46
C VAL A 373 4.07 -6.55 23.93
N GLU A 374 3.82 -7.58 24.73
CA GLU A 374 3.55 -7.46 26.17
C GLU A 374 4.75 -6.87 26.92
N GLY A 375 5.97 -7.33 26.64
CA GLY A 375 7.20 -6.78 27.23
C GLY A 375 7.36 -5.29 26.94
N LYS A 376 7.25 -4.88 25.66
CA LYS A 376 7.36 -3.46 25.30
C LYS A 376 6.28 -2.58 25.92
N ARG A 377 5.04 -3.08 26.02
CA ARG A 377 3.96 -2.37 26.69
C ARG A 377 4.25 -2.19 28.17
N ALA A 378 4.75 -3.25 28.83
CA ALA A 378 5.15 -3.19 30.23
C ALA A 378 6.28 -2.17 30.44
N ASP A 379 7.28 -2.15 29.55
CA ASP A 379 8.38 -1.17 29.61
C ASP A 379 7.87 0.27 29.46
N LYS A 380 6.94 0.53 28.54
CA LYS A 380 6.36 1.86 28.32
C LYS A 380 5.49 2.32 29.50
N LEU A 381 4.71 1.40 30.07
CA LEU A 381 3.93 1.65 31.28
C LEU A 381 4.86 1.97 32.45
N PHE A 382 5.94 1.20 32.60
CA PHE A 382 6.96 1.41 33.63
C PHE A 382 7.61 2.80 33.50
N GLN A 383 8.02 3.19 32.30
CA GLN A 383 8.56 4.54 32.04
C GLN A 383 7.55 5.64 32.38
N THR A 384 6.28 5.49 31.97
CA THR A 384 5.23 6.49 32.24
C THR A 384 5.00 6.67 33.75
N ILE A 385 5.01 5.56 34.51
CA ILE A 385 4.89 5.58 35.98
C ILE A 385 6.11 6.26 36.59
N GLN A 386 7.32 5.91 36.13
CA GLN A 386 8.56 6.51 36.59
C GLN A 386 8.58 8.03 36.39
N GLU A 387 8.25 8.51 35.18
CA GLU A 387 8.17 9.94 34.87
C GLU A 387 7.15 10.67 35.77
N ARG A 388 5.99 10.05 36.03
CA ARG A 388 4.97 10.63 36.94
C ARG A 388 5.47 10.71 38.37
N LEU A 389 6.12 9.66 38.88
CA LEU A 389 6.71 9.64 40.22
C LEU A 389 7.78 10.72 40.38
N GLU A 390 8.67 10.86 39.39
CA GLU A 390 9.72 11.89 39.38
C GLU A 390 9.16 13.31 39.26
N SER A 391 8.05 13.49 38.53
CA SER A 391 7.41 14.80 38.35
C SER A 391 6.68 15.34 39.60
N GLY A 392 6.45 14.49 40.61
CA GLY A 392 5.76 14.85 41.86
C GLY A 392 4.27 15.23 41.72
N LYS A 393 3.69 15.19 40.51
CA LYS A 393 2.27 15.47 40.25
C LYS A 393 1.41 14.22 40.50
N LEU A 394 1.37 13.77 41.75
CA LEU A 394 0.48 12.70 42.18
C LEU A 394 -0.89 13.30 42.53
N GLY A 395 -1.98 12.70 42.04
CA GLY A 395 -3.34 13.13 42.41
C GLY A 395 -3.69 12.75 43.85
N ASP A 396 -4.76 13.36 44.40
CA ASP A 396 -5.29 13.09 45.74
C ASP A 396 -5.98 11.71 45.83
N TYR A 397 -5.19 10.65 45.76
CA TYR A 397 -5.65 9.26 45.96
C TYR A 397 -5.16 8.66 47.29
N GLN A 398 -4.48 9.46 48.13
CA GLN A 398 -3.91 9.01 49.40
C GLN A 398 -4.97 8.37 50.30
N SER A 399 -6.16 8.96 50.42
CA SER A 399 -7.25 8.43 51.25
C SER A 399 -7.72 7.03 50.84
N TYR A 400 -7.66 6.69 49.55
CA TYR A 400 -7.99 5.35 49.05
C TYR A 400 -6.86 4.36 49.31
N LEU A 401 -5.60 4.79 49.16
CA LEU A 401 -4.43 3.97 49.44
C LEU A 401 -4.33 3.65 50.94
N ASP A 402 -4.52 4.64 51.80
CA ASP A 402 -4.49 4.49 53.26
C ASP A 402 -5.57 3.51 53.72
N ARG A 403 -6.79 3.60 53.16
CA ARG A 403 -7.87 2.65 53.46
C ARG A 403 -7.52 1.21 53.08
N LEU A 404 -6.81 1.00 51.97
CA LEU A 404 -6.37 -0.33 51.55
C LEU A 404 -5.22 -0.85 52.44
N LEU A 405 -4.30 0.02 52.85
CA LEU A 405 -3.22 -0.30 53.78
C LEU A 405 -3.76 -0.67 55.18
N GLU A 406 -4.74 0.08 55.69
CA GLU A 406 -5.42 -0.19 56.98
C GLU A 406 -6.17 -1.52 56.99
N GLN A 407 -6.67 -1.96 55.82
CA GLN A 407 -7.29 -3.28 55.64
C GLN A 407 -6.29 -4.44 55.62
N GLY A 408 -4.99 -4.14 55.74
CA GLY A 408 -3.92 -5.13 55.80
C GLY A 408 -3.32 -5.52 54.44
N HIS A 409 -3.66 -4.82 53.36
CA HIS A 409 -3.01 -5.03 52.06
C HIS A 409 -1.65 -4.33 52.02
N THR A 410 -0.63 -4.98 51.48
CA THR A 410 0.68 -4.34 51.33
C THR A 410 0.68 -3.38 50.14
N ALA A 411 1.55 -2.36 50.16
CA ALA A 411 1.72 -1.46 49.02
C ALA A 411 2.07 -2.21 47.72
N THR A 412 2.82 -3.31 47.84
CA THR A 412 3.17 -4.20 46.72
C THR A 412 1.94 -4.90 46.15
N ASP A 413 1.04 -5.40 46.99
CA ASP A 413 -0.19 -6.08 46.55
C ASP A 413 -1.14 -5.09 45.86
N ILE A 414 -1.27 -3.89 46.40
CA ILE A 414 -2.08 -2.81 45.81
C ILE A 414 -1.51 -2.41 44.45
N ALA A 415 -0.19 -2.23 44.34
CA ALA A 415 0.47 -1.96 43.07
C ALA A 415 0.23 -3.11 42.09
N ASN A 416 0.44 -4.36 42.50
CA ASN A 416 0.25 -5.53 41.64
C ASN A 416 -1.20 -5.67 41.15
N ALA A 417 -2.18 -5.44 42.01
CA ALA A 417 -3.59 -5.41 41.65
C ALA A 417 -3.89 -4.28 40.65
N ALA A 418 -3.34 -3.08 40.86
CA ALA A 418 -3.47 -1.97 39.92
C ALA A 418 -2.82 -2.27 38.55
N PHE A 419 -1.63 -2.86 38.54
CA PHE A 419 -0.96 -3.32 37.31
C PHE A 419 -1.78 -4.40 36.60
N THR A 420 -2.41 -5.31 37.35
CA THR A 420 -3.27 -6.36 36.80
C THR A 420 -4.52 -5.77 36.15
N LEU A 421 -5.23 -4.86 36.82
CA LEU A 421 -6.40 -4.17 36.28
C LEU A 421 -6.05 -3.28 35.07
N LEU A 422 -4.91 -2.58 35.12
CA LEU A 422 -4.41 -1.79 34.00
C LEU A 422 -4.08 -2.68 32.80
N ARG A 423 -3.45 -3.85 33.03
CA ARG A 423 -3.26 -4.85 31.98
C ARG A 423 -4.61 -5.30 31.44
N GLU A 424 -5.53 -5.78 32.26
CA GLU A 424 -6.83 -6.30 31.80
C GLU A 424 -7.63 -5.27 30.98
N SER A 425 -7.62 -3.99 31.38
CA SER A 425 -8.31 -2.90 30.66
C SER A 425 -7.64 -2.49 29.34
N THR A 426 -6.34 -2.72 29.19
CA THR A 426 -5.58 -2.41 27.95
C THR A 426 -5.28 -3.63 27.10
N THR A 427 -5.55 -4.84 27.61
CA THR A 427 -5.28 -6.09 26.90
C THR A 427 -6.34 -6.29 25.84
N ARG A 428 -5.98 -5.91 24.61
CA ARG A 428 -6.57 -6.47 23.40
C ARG A 428 -6.14 -7.94 23.35
N GLU A 429 -7.06 -8.89 23.48
CA GLU A 429 -6.74 -10.33 23.40
C GLU A 429 -6.03 -10.62 22.06
N GLY A 430 -4.72 -10.90 22.12
CA GLY A 430 -3.93 -11.22 20.95
C GLY A 430 -4.19 -12.66 20.50
N GLU A 431 -4.32 -12.86 19.20
CA GLU A 431 -4.52 -14.20 18.63
C GLU A 431 -3.19 -14.89 18.32
N PHE A 432 -3.13 -16.22 18.54
CA PHE A 432 -1.97 -17.02 18.14
C PHE A 432 -1.95 -17.22 16.62
N ILE A 433 -0.86 -16.81 15.96
CA ILE A 433 -0.74 -16.84 14.49
C ILE A 433 0.27 -17.89 14.02
N ALA A 434 0.22 -18.27 12.74
CA ALA A 434 1.12 -19.31 12.21
C ALA A 434 2.60 -18.91 12.30
N GLU A 435 2.85 -17.62 12.21
CA GLU A 435 4.15 -16.97 12.26
C GLU A 435 4.83 -17.18 13.62
N ASP A 436 4.07 -17.37 14.70
CA ASP A 436 4.60 -17.67 16.04
C ASP A 436 5.31 -19.05 16.06
N LYS A 437 4.84 -20.04 15.28
CA LYS A 437 5.43 -21.39 15.20
C LYS A 437 6.78 -21.44 14.47
N GLN A 438 7.12 -20.43 13.67
CA GLN A 438 8.44 -20.40 13.01
C GLN A 438 9.59 -20.23 14.01
N LYS A 439 9.32 -19.72 15.24
CA LYS A 439 10.31 -19.65 16.33
C LYS A 439 10.72 -21.03 16.86
N GLU A 440 9.77 -21.96 17.00
CA GLU A 440 10.02 -23.31 17.57
C GLU A 440 10.95 -24.15 16.68
N ALA A 441 10.85 -23.99 15.36
CA ALA A 441 11.68 -24.72 14.41
C ALA A 441 13.18 -24.31 14.48
N PHE A 442 13.46 -23.02 14.65
CA PHE A 442 14.84 -22.50 14.77
C PHE A 442 15.45 -22.72 16.16
N ALA A 443 14.65 -22.67 17.23
CA ALA A 443 15.12 -22.95 18.58
C ALA A 443 15.58 -24.42 18.74
N ASN A 444 14.83 -25.37 18.17
CA ASN A 444 15.20 -26.78 18.14
C ASN A 444 16.46 -27.07 17.28
N GLU A 445 16.75 -26.23 16.29
CA GLU A 445 17.93 -26.39 15.43
C GLU A 445 19.23 -25.96 16.14
N LYS A 446 19.17 -24.90 16.96
CA LYS A 446 20.29 -24.48 17.84
C LYS A 446 20.57 -25.49 18.95
N GLN A 447 19.54 -26.09 19.55
CA GLN A 447 19.76 -27.16 20.53
C GLN A 447 20.43 -28.37 19.86
N ARG A 448 20.04 -28.74 18.63
CA ARG A 448 20.70 -29.84 17.89
C ARG A 448 22.14 -29.55 17.48
N SER A 449 22.56 -28.29 17.34
CA SER A 449 23.98 -27.97 17.06
C SER A 449 24.87 -28.16 18.28
N SER A 450 24.35 -27.88 19.49
CA SER A 450 25.07 -28.09 20.76
C SER A 450 25.45 -29.55 21.02
N TRP A 451 24.67 -30.52 20.53
CA TRP A 451 24.99 -31.95 20.68
C TRP A 451 26.01 -32.47 19.64
N ARG A 452 26.38 -31.65 18.64
CA ARG A 452 27.21 -32.06 17.51
C ARG A 452 28.67 -31.61 17.62
N ASP A 453 28.96 -30.69 18.53
CA ASP A 453 30.32 -30.14 18.73
C ASP A 453 31.20 -30.97 19.68
N GLU A 454 30.64 -31.92 20.45
CA GLU A 454 31.43 -32.82 21.32
C GLU A 454 32.04 -34.05 20.61
N LYS A 455 31.78 -34.25 19.31
CA LYS A 455 32.19 -35.48 18.58
C LYS A 455 33.06 -35.24 17.35
N ARG A 456 33.83 -34.15 17.31
CA ARG A 456 34.63 -33.77 16.13
C ARG A 456 36.13 -33.61 16.38
N ASP A 457 36.72 -34.49 17.18
CA ASP A 457 38.16 -34.78 17.12
C ASP A 457 38.41 -36.15 16.50
N ARG A 458 38.48 -36.20 15.17
CA ARG A 458 39.53 -36.95 14.44
C ARG A 458 39.37 -36.85 12.91
N LYS A 459 40.43 -36.26 12.35
CA LYS A 459 41.10 -36.56 11.07
C LYS A 459 40.45 -36.17 9.74
N GLU A 460 41.06 -35.10 9.23
CA GLU A 460 41.81 -35.01 7.95
C GLU A 460 41.07 -35.20 6.62
N ARG A 461 41.12 -34.10 5.86
CA ARG A 461 40.74 -33.89 4.46
C ARG A 461 41.83 -34.42 3.51
N PRO A 462 41.51 -34.63 2.22
CA PRO A 462 41.80 -33.60 1.20
C PRO A 462 40.58 -33.30 0.29
N GLU A 463 40.19 -32.05 0.04
CA GLU A 463 40.57 -31.19 -1.12
C GLU A 463 40.53 -31.84 -2.51
N ARG A 464 39.96 -31.28 -3.58
CA ARG A 464 38.94 -30.24 -3.84
C ARG A 464 38.79 -30.26 -5.37
N GLU A 465 37.62 -30.53 -5.95
CA GLU A 465 37.31 -30.13 -7.33
C GLU A 465 35.85 -29.67 -7.47
N ARG A 466 35.68 -28.56 -8.18
CA ARG A 466 34.46 -27.75 -8.33
C ARG A 466 33.74 -28.10 -9.64
N LYS A 467 32.40 -28.20 -9.56
CA LYS A 467 31.31 -28.05 -10.58
C LYS A 467 30.41 -29.29 -10.49
N SER A 468 29.09 -29.24 -10.53
CA SER A 468 28.09 -28.22 -10.85
C SER A 468 26.75 -28.67 -10.24
N ARG A 469 25.87 -27.71 -9.96
CA ARG A 469 24.47 -27.91 -9.53
C ARG A 469 23.70 -28.84 -10.47
N LEU A 470 22.86 -29.70 -9.87
CA LEU A 470 21.71 -30.47 -10.39
C LEU A 470 21.94 -31.98 -10.47
N GLU A 471 21.85 -32.69 -9.34
CA GLU A 471 21.43 -34.10 -9.38
C GLU A 471 20.52 -34.44 -8.19
N ARG A 472 19.35 -35.00 -8.54
CA ARG A 472 18.42 -35.66 -7.64
C ARG A 472 19.16 -36.80 -6.94
N ASN A 473 19.20 -36.78 -5.61
CA ASN A 473 19.59 -37.95 -4.83
C ASN A 473 18.58 -39.09 -5.09
N ASN A 474 18.86 -39.93 -6.10
CA ASN A 474 18.46 -41.32 -6.04
C ASN A 474 19.35 -41.98 -4.99
N SER A 475 18.71 -42.44 -3.91
CA SER A 475 19.31 -43.30 -2.90
C SER A 475 19.97 -44.48 -3.62
N LYS A 476 21.31 -44.55 -3.61
CA LYS A 476 22.07 -45.66 -4.21
C LYS A 476 21.50 -47.00 -3.72
N GLY A 477 21.00 -47.83 -4.64
CA GLY A 477 20.50 -49.18 -4.38
C GLY A 477 18.98 -49.34 -4.23
N MET A 478 18.17 -48.29 -4.50
CA MET A 478 16.70 -48.37 -4.47
C MET A 478 16.10 -48.17 -5.87
N ALA A 479 15.21 -49.06 -6.28
CA ALA A 479 14.39 -48.96 -7.48
C ALA A 479 12.99 -48.39 -7.14
N CYS A 480 12.52 -47.41 -7.92
CA CYS A 480 11.18 -46.84 -7.76
C CYS A 480 10.15 -47.70 -8.51
N LEU A 481 9.11 -48.13 -7.80
CA LEU A 481 7.95 -48.84 -8.34
C LEU A 481 6.77 -47.89 -8.48
N PHE A 482 6.11 -47.93 -9.63
CA PHE A 482 4.88 -47.21 -9.91
C PHE A 482 3.68 -48.12 -9.70
N MET A 483 2.71 -47.67 -8.91
CA MET A 483 1.42 -48.32 -8.72
C MET A 483 0.31 -47.41 -9.21
N ASN A 484 -0.60 -47.90 -10.05
CA ASN A 484 -1.71 -47.10 -10.61
C ASN A 484 -2.87 -46.86 -9.61
N ILE A 485 -2.56 -46.70 -8.32
CA ILE A 485 -3.50 -46.49 -7.23
C ILE A 485 -2.99 -45.38 -6.31
N GLY A 486 -3.85 -44.48 -5.83
CA GLY A 486 -3.44 -43.26 -5.14
C GLY A 486 -4.41 -42.77 -4.06
N LYS A 487 -4.31 -41.48 -3.68
CA LYS A 487 -5.13 -40.88 -2.62
C LYS A 487 -6.62 -40.87 -2.91
N ALA A 488 -7.04 -40.82 -4.18
CA ALA A 488 -8.44 -40.86 -4.58
C ALA A 488 -9.15 -42.16 -4.15
N GLN A 489 -8.39 -43.21 -3.81
CA GLN A 489 -8.89 -44.48 -3.31
C GLN A 489 -8.77 -44.60 -1.76
N HIS A 490 -8.53 -43.49 -1.05
CA HIS A 490 -8.38 -43.42 0.41
C HIS A 490 -7.28 -44.32 1.00
N ILE A 491 -6.22 -44.58 0.24
CA ILE A 491 -5.10 -45.44 0.63
C ILE A 491 -4.09 -44.65 1.47
N LYS A 492 -3.63 -45.25 2.57
CA LYS A 492 -2.58 -44.70 3.44
C LYS A 492 -1.23 -45.38 3.13
N PRO A 493 -0.08 -44.74 3.42
CA PRO A 493 1.24 -45.36 3.20
C PRO A 493 1.41 -46.70 3.92
N GLY A 494 0.84 -46.84 5.11
CA GLY A 494 0.86 -48.10 5.87
C GLY A 494 0.09 -49.24 5.21
N ASP A 495 -0.96 -48.95 4.43
CA ASP A 495 -1.71 -49.98 3.69
C ASP A 495 -0.83 -50.59 2.58
N ILE A 496 -0.01 -49.76 1.93
CA ILE A 496 0.89 -50.16 0.84
C ILE A 496 2.09 -50.92 1.40
N ALA A 497 2.74 -50.38 2.43
CA ALA A 497 3.84 -51.06 3.11
C ALA A 497 3.40 -52.43 3.64
N GLY A 498 2.26 -52.49 4.34
CA GLY A 498 1.74 -53.73 4.91
C GLY A 498 1.38 -54.78 3.86
N MET A 499 0.86 -54.37 2.70
CA MET A 499 0.59 -55.28 1.59
C MET A 499 1.88 -55.87 1.01
N ILE A 500 2.92 -55.04 0.80
CA ILE A 500 4.20 -55.50 0.23
C ILE A 500 4.89 -56.48 1.16
N TYR A 501 4.92 -56.21 2.47
CA TYR A 501 5.48 -57.15 3.45
C TYR A 501 4.69 -58.46 3.52
N ARG A 502 3.36 -58.41 3.40
CA ARG A 502 2.50 -59.60 3.47
C ARG A 502 2.58 -60.48 2.23
N GLU A 503 2.52 -59.90 1.04
CA GLU A 503 2.43 -60.63 -0.22
C GLU A 503 3.81 -61.06 -0.76
N CYS A 504 4.84 -60.23 -0.57
CA CYS A 504 6.14 -60.44 -1.20
C CYS A 504 7.22 -61.00 -0.26
N LYS A 505 6.93 -61.16 1.05
CA LYS A 505 7.87 -61.67 2.08
C LYS A 505 9.27 -61.03 2.01
N VAL A 506 9.34 -59.73 1.74
CA VAL A 506 10.61 -59.00 1.63
C VAL A 506 11.25 -58.74 2.99
N PRO A 507 12.60 -58.70 3.11
CA PRO A 507 13.29 -58.38 4.36
C PRO A 507 12.89 -57.00 4.92
N ASP A 508 12.82 -56.89 6.25
CA ASP A 508 12.58 -55.61 6.93
C ASP A 508 13.65 -54.58 6.55
N GLY A 509 13.23 -53.35 6.24
CA GLY A 509 14.11 -52.30 5.72
C GLY A 509 14.29 -52.30 4.19
N SER A 510 13.69 -53.24 3.44
CA SER A 510 13.72 -53.25 1.97
C SER A 510 12.82 -52.20 1.30
N LEU A 511 11.99 -51.49 2.09
CA LEU A 511 11.08 -50.43 1.64
C LEU A 511 11.62 -49.05 2.04
N GLY A 512 11.69 -48.16 1.06
CA GLY A 512 12.10 -46.78 1.21
C GLY A 512 10.90 -45.83 1.26
N LYS A 513 11.03 -44.69 0.57
CA LYS A 513 10.02 -43.64 0.58
C LYS A 513 8.78 -44.07 -0.21
N ILE A 514 7.62 -43.97 0.42
CA ILE A 514 6.31 -44.14 -0.22
C ILE A 514 5.70 -42.75 -0.47
N THR A 515 5.54 -42.38 -1.73
CA THR A 515 4.95 -41.09 -2.14
C THR A 515 3.62 -41.33 -2.85
N ILE A 516 2.51 -41.00 -2.17
CA ILE A 516 1.15 -41.18 -2.71
C ILE A 516 0.67 -39.90 -3.39
N PHE A 517 0.38 -39.98 -4.68
CA PHE A 517 -0.25 -38.93 -5.49
C PHE A 517 -1.76 -39.15 -5.62
N PRO A 518 -2.54 -38.19 -6.15
CA PRO A 518 -3.99 -38.36 -6.29
C PRO A 518 -4.43 -39.60 -7.07
N LYS A 519 -3.70 -39.97 -8.14
CA LYS A 519 -4.07 -41.06 -9.07
C LYS A 519 -3.12 -42.27 -9.07
N HIS A 520 -1.95 -42.17 -8.44
CA HIS A 520 -0.91 -43.21 -8.45
C HIS A 520 -0.04 -43.10 -7.20
N THR A 521 0.81 -44.11 -6.97
CA THR A 521 1.79 -44.14 -5.88
C THR A 521 3.16 -44.53 -6.42
N LEU A 522 4.21 -43.89 -5.89
CA LEU A 522 5.60 -44.27 -6.08
C LEU A 522 6.14 -44.89 -4.80
N VAL A 523 6.78 -46.05 -4.91
CA VAL A 523 7.36 -46.78 -3.78
C VAL A 523 8.81 -47.12 -4.10
N ASP A 524 9.74 -46.59 -3.31
CA ASP A 524 11.13 -47.01 -3.40
C ASP A 524 11.30 -48.37 -2.73
N VAL A 525 11.88 -49.34 -3.44
CA VAL A 525 12.19 -50.68 -2.94
C VAL A 525 13.65 -50.99 -3.24
N SER A 526 14.34 -51.73 -2.38
CA SER A 526 15.70 -52.19 -2.66
C SER A 526 15.79 -52.88 -4.02
N GLU A 527 16.75 -52.48 -4.84
CA GLU A 527 16.89 -52.94 -6.23
C GLU A 527 16.99 -54.46 -6.32
N ALA A 528 17.62 -55.09 -5.31
CA ALA A 528 17.79 -56.54 -5.19
C ALA A 528 16.47 -57.33 -5.11
N VAL A 529 15.40 -56.75 -4.57
CA VAL A 529 14.08 -57.42 -4.39
C VAL A 529 12.98 -56.80 -5.25
N SER A 530 13.31 -55.80 -6.05
CA SER A 530 12.33 -55.05 -6.85
C SER A 530 11.64 -55.89 -7.94
N GLY A 531 12.28 -56.96 -8.43
CA GLY A 531 11.67 -57.92 -9.36
C GLY A 531 10.62 -58.78 -8.67
N ASP A 532 11.00 -59.39 -7.55
CA ASP A 532 10.12 -60.26 -6.74
C ASP A 532 8.89 -59.52 -6.22
N VAL A 533 9.05 -58.23 -5.88
CA VAL A 533 7.93 -57.38 -5.45
C VAL A 533 6.94 -57.14 -6.60
N ILE A 534 7.41 -56.91 -7.83
CA ILE A 534 6.49 -56.73 -8.97
C ILE A 534 5.73 -58.03 -9.24
N ASP A 535 6.42 -59.17 -9.23
CA ASP A 535 5.80 -60.46 -9.51
C ASP A 535 4.81 -60.88 -8.41
N GLY A 536 5.14 -60.66 -7.14
CA GLY A 536 4.24 -60.92 -6.01
C GLY A 536 3.00 -60.02 -6.00
N LEU A 537 3.10 -58.80 -6.53
CA LEU A 537 1.99 -57.84 -6.55
C LEU A 537 1.09 -57.92 -7.78
N LYS A 538 1.47 -58.65 -8.85
CA LYS A 538 0.69 -58.74 -10.10
C LYS A 538 -0.75 -59.18 -9.91
N ASN A 539 -1.01 -60.06 -8.93
CA ASN A 539 -2.34 -60.61 -8.64
C ASN A 539 -2.93 -60.12 -7.31
N ALA A 540 -2.23 -59.21 -6.62
CA ALA A 540 -2.67 -58.70 -5.33
C ALA A 540 -3.85 -57.73 -5.47
N LYS A 541 -4.69 -57.67 -4.43
CA LYS A 541 -5.78 -56.70 -4.33
C LYS A 541 -5.60 -55.84 -3.10
N LEU A 542 -5.64 -54.52 -3.29
CA LEU A 542 -5.57 -53.57 -2.19
C LEU A 542 -6.97 -53.02 -1.94
N ARG A 543 -7.51 -53.31 -0.74
CA ARG A 543 -8.91 -53.00 -0.35
C ARG A 543 -9.93 -53.49 -1.37
N GLY A 544 -9.77 -54.73 -1.84
CA GLY A 544 -10.68 -55.38 -2.78
C GLY A 544 -10.56 -54.96 -4.25
N ARG A 545 -9.65 -54.03 -4.58
CA ARG A 545 -9.44 -53.55 -5.96
C ARG A 545 -8.15 -54.09 -6.56
N SER A 546 -8.19 -54.45 -7.83
CA SER A 546 -6.98 -54.76 -8.61
C SER A 546 -6.23 -53.48 -8.97
N PHE A 547 -4.92 -53.59 -9.06
CA PHE A 547 -4.01 -52.52 -9.47
C PHE A 547 -2.91 -53.11 -10.36
N LYS A 548 -2.19 -52.24 -11.07
CA LYS A 548 -1.01 -52.57 -11.86
C LYS A 548 0.22 -51.99 -11.18
N VAL A 549 1.29 -52.77 -11.15
CA VAL A 549 2.61 -52.37 -10.65
C VAL A 549 3.62 -52.58 -11.75
N ASP A 550 4.40 -51.55 -12.03
CA ASP A 550 5.52 -51.60 -12.97
C ASP A 550 6.71 -50.83 -12.38
N ARG A 551 7.94 -51.12 -12.85
CA ARG A 551 9.08 -50.23 -12.55
C ARG A 551 8.83 -48.87 -13.19
N ASP A 552 9.06 -47.80 -12.44
CA ASP A 552 8.93 -46.44 -12.99
C ASP A 552 10.07 -46.19 -14.00
N ARG A 553 9.78 -46.32 -15.29
CA ARG A 553 10.75 -46.13 -16.40
C ARG A 553 10.78 -44.68 -16.91
N ARG A 554 10.60 -43.69 -16.05
CA ARG A 554 10.74 -42.26 -16.41
C ARG A 554 11.80 -41.59 -15.53
N GLY A 555 13.01 -41.46 -16.08
CA GLY A 555 14.02 -40.51 -15.63
C GLY A 555 13.59 -39.06 -15.88
#